data_AF-A0A2S4Z5X5-F1
#
_entry.id   AF-A0A2S4Z5X5-F1
#
_cell.length_a   1.000
_cell.length_b   1.000
_cell.length_c   1.000
_cell.angle_alpha   90.00
_cell.angle_beta   90.00
_cell.angle_gamma   90.00
#
_symmetry.space_group_name_H-M   'P 1'
#
loop_
_entity.id
_entity.type
_entity.pdbx_description
1 polymer ?
#
loop_
_entity_poly.entity_id
_entity_poly.type
_entity_poly.pdbx_seq_one_letter_code
_entity_poly.pdbx_strand_id
1 'polypeptide(L)'
;MFVRSVPAALPLPEGVDQGTGAEMAAHRAAATWGLPDFVCHSAIKRVSSGQRELGDRMLLTGSRGVVVQVKSREGAYKDDASERNWLRNRGAKAARQAKGTVRSLRSAPAEFENGRGQTLTVDGNDYQWIGVVVLDHDRIPDDTVVDCALPGLPCVALARRDWDFLFDQLRSTTAVVNYLFRVANMDSVALGDEPVRYYDLAAADADAPPGEISPEVAELGGIHFSVPLLPQAPVGSDRAHRVMRLILEDIAISPLGQHMSEANRLLLLSEVDELPVGARAEWGQLLLDMLREVRQVPPSHCKWRWRRSIAPSGTRQMIFGCATRFGPDIQAAFQSYVLLRHHELHQQTGLADQTATLGVLLTPRTDGTRPWDTTLLRTEGDNQLTPEEVKQYSALWNRQRTDAAGT
;
A
#
# COMPACT_ATOMS: atom_id res chain seq x y z
N MET A 1 -18.83 -9.43 22.97
CA MET A 1 -17.93 -8.26 22.96
C MET A 1 -16.52 -8.75 23.27
N PHE A 2 -15.71 -9.01 22.24
CA PHE A 2 -14.31 -9.36 22.44
C PHE A 2 -13.54 -8.07 22.75
N VAL A 3 -13.24 -7.82 24.02
CA VAL A 3 -12.38 -6.70 24.42
C VAL A 3 -10.95 -7.09 24.07
N ARG A 4 -10.51 -6.74 22.87
CA ARG A 4 -9.12 -6.92 22.47
C ARG A 4 -8.30 -5.79 23.09
N SER A 5 -7.35 -6.14 23.95
CA SER A 5 -6.43 -5.17 24.55
C SER A 5 -5.58 -4.55 23.44
N VAL A 6 -5.70 -3.24 23.25
CA VAL A 6 -4.81 -2.46 22.39
C VAL A 6 -3.51 -2.26 23.15
N PRO A 7 -2.36 -2.69 22.61
CA PRO A 7 -1.09 -2.55 23.31
C PRO A 7 -0.72 -1.07 23.48
N ALA A 8 0.15 -0.80 24.46
CA ALA A 8 0.81 0.49 24.57
C ALA A 8 1.65 0.79 23.32
N ALA A 9 1.95 2.07 23.09
CA ALA A 9 2.79 2.48 21.98
C ALA A 9 4.18 1.82 22.06
N LEU A 10 4.79 1.53 20.90
CA LEU A 10 6.10 0.89 20.81
C LEU A 10 7.16 1.71 21.58
N PRO A 11 8.15 1.11 22.25
CA PRO A 11 9.13 1.88 23.02
C PRO A 11 9.89 2.88 22.14
N LEU A 12 10.22 4.04 22.71
CA LEU A 12 11.05 5.04 22.04
C LEU A 12 12.49 4.53 21.90
N PRO A 13 13.23 4.94 20.85
CA PRO A 13 14.66 4.65 20.74
C PRO A 13 15.46 5.18 21.94
N GLU A 14 16.42 4.40 22.42
CA GLU A 14 17.31 4.82 23.49
C GLU A 14 18.30 5.90 23.01
N GLY A 15 18.68 6.81 23.91
CA GLY A 15 19.74 7.80 23.66
C GLY A 15 19.34 9.01 22.79
N VAL A 16 18.04 9.20 22.54
CA VAL A 16 17.49 10.34 21.78
C VAL A 16 16.49 11.11 22.65
N ASP A 17 16.33 12.41 22.42
CA ASP A 17 15.30 13.20 23.09
C ASP A 17 13.88 12.69 22.75
N GLN A 18 12.92 12.93 23.65
CA GLN A 18 11.57 12.36 23.55
C GLN A 18 10.85 12.77 22.28
N GLY A 19 10.97 14.05 21.87
CA GLY A 19 10.37 14.57 20.64
C GLY A 19 10.86 13.85 19.39
N THR A 20 12.18 13.78 19.20
CA THR A 20 12.78 13.07 18.07
C THR A 20 12.56 11.56 18.16
N GLY A 21 12.62 10.98 19.36
CA GLY A 21 12.33 9.56 19.60
C GLY A 21 10.91 9.18 19.20
N ALA A 22 9.91 9.98 19.55
CA ALA A 22 8.51 9.76 19.18
C ALA A 22 8.30 9.84 17.67
N GLU A 23 8.95 10.80 17.00
CA GLU A 23 8.95 10.90 15.55
C GLU A 23 9.54 9.63 14.93
N MET A 24 10.76 9.25 15.32
CA MET A 24 11.43 8.04 14.84
C MET A 24 10.59 6.78 15.05
N ALA A 25 9.93 6.64 16.20
CA ALA A 25 9.10 5.48 16.51
C ALA A 25 7.86 5.38 15.60
N ALA A 26 7.13 6.49 15.41
CA ALA A 26 5.97 6.52 14.51
C ALA A 26 6.35 6.13 13.07
N HIS A 27 7.49 6.61 12.58
CA HIS A 27 7.96 6.25 11.24
C HIS A 27 8.52 4.83 11.16
N ARG A 28 9.18 4.34 12.21
CA ARG A 28 9.60 2.95 12.29
C ARG A 28 8.39 2.02 12.23
N ALA A 29 7.28 2.33 12.88
CA ALA A 29 6.06 1.53 12.76
C ALA A 29 5.58 1.45 11.30
N ALA A 30 5.52 2.60 10.62
CA ALA A 30 5.13 2.67 9.22
C ALA A 30 6.06 1.89 8.28
N ALA A 31 7.38 2.01 8.47
CA ALA A 31 8.38 1.32 7.66
C ALA A 31 8.43 -0.20 7.95
N THR A 32 8.28 -0.60 9.22
CA THR A 32 8.38 -2.00 9.65
C THR A 32 7.18 -2.81 9.18
N TRP A 33 5.97 -2.30 9.42
CA TRP A 33 4.73 -3.02 9.15
C TRP A 33 4.14 -2.71 7.76
N GLY A 34 4.40 -1.52 7.23
CA GLY A 34 4.01 -1.12 5.87
C GLY A 34 5.08 -1.48 4.86
N LEU A 35 5.85 -0.48 4.41
CA LEU A 35 7.08 -0.59 3.59
C LEU A 35 7.92 0.69 3.78
N PRO A 36 9.25 0.61 3.90
CA PRO A 36 10.11 1.79 4.01
C PRO A 36 9.99 2.72 2.80
N ASP A 37 9.73 2.16 1.62
CA ASP A 37 9.63 2.85 0.33
C ASP A 37 8.54 3.93 0.30
N PHE A 38 7.47 3.75 1.07
CA PHE A 38 6.38 4.72 1.17
C PHE A 38 6.65 5.84 2.17
N VAL A 39 7.64 5.69 3.06
CA VAL A 39 7.96 6.67 4.10
C VAL A 39 9.03 7.61 3.57
N CYS A 40 8.68 8.87 3.33
CA CYS A 40 9.60 9.85 2.77
C CYS A 40 9.91 10.99 3.75
N HIS A 41 11.12 11.52 3.70
CA HIS A 41 11.56 12.71 4.42
C HIS A 41 12.27 13.67 3.46
N SER A 42 12.23 14.97 3.76
CA SER A 42 12.88 15.97 2.91
C SER A 42 14.37 15.66 2.77
N ALA A 43 14.90 15.71 1.54
CA ALA A 43 16.34 15.54 1.31
C ALA A 43 17.13 16.71 1.92
N ILE A 44 18.29 16.43 2.53
CA ILE A 44 19.13 17.40 3.24
C ILE A 44 19.40 18.62 2.35
N LYS A 45 18.80 19.79 2.63
CA LYS A 45 19.26 21.07 2.04
C LYS A 45 20.32 21.70 2.94
N ARG A 46 21.57 21.75 2.49
CA ARG A 46 22.60 22.62 3.08
C ARG A 46 22.21 24.09 2.83
N VAL A 47 21.99 24.85 3.89
CA VAL A 47 21.84 26.32 3.82
C VAL A 47 23.03 26.98 4.50
N SER A 48 23.41 28.18 4.05
CA SER A 48 24.68 28.88 4.33
C SER A 48 24.97 29.24 5.80
N SER A 49 24.11 28.89 6.76
CA SER A 49 24.35 29.11 8.20
C SER A 49 24.00 27.92 9.10
N GLY A 50 23.86 26.72 8.55
CA GLY A 50 23.70 25.48 9.34
C GLY A 50 23.06 24.34 8.56
N GLN A 51 23.26 23.10 9.02
CA GLN A 51 22.43 21.97 8.62
C GLN A 51 21.06 22.15 9.26
N ARG A 52 20.02 22.32 8.45
CA ARG A 52 18.62 22.32 8.91
C ARG A 52 17.90 21.20 8.19
N GLU A 53 18.00 20.00 8.74
CA GLU A 53 17.00 18.99 8.50
C GLU A 53 16.00 19.05 9.65
N LEU A 54 14.73 19.23 9.33
CA LEU A 54 13.56 18.86 10.13
C LEU A 54 12.39 19.62 9.54
N GLY A 55 11.60 18.91 8.75
CA GLY A 55 10.47 19.52 8.09
C GLY A 55 9.67 18.47 7.34
N ASP A 56 8.90 17.72 8.12
CA ASP A 56 7.76 16.93 7.69
C ASP A 56 8.11 15.61 6.99
N ARG A 57 7.68 14.52 7.61
CA ARG A 57 7.71 13.20 7.00
C ARG A 57 6.36 12.91 6.38
N MET A 58 6.38 12.17 5.30
CA MET A 58 5.18 11.84 4.54
C MET A 58 5.08 10.36 4.27
N LEU A 59 3.84 9.91 4.11
CA LEU A 59 3.55 8.63 3.48
C LEU A 59 3.04 8.92 2.07
N LEU A 60 3.67 8.34 1.06
CA LEU A 60 3.23 8.44 -0.33
C LEU A 60 2.88 7.05 -0.83
N THR A 61 1.68 6.86 -1.36
CA THR A 61 1.24 5.60 -1.95
C THR A 61 0.20 5.85 -3.04
N GLY A 62 0.46 5.36 -4.25
CA GLY A 62 -0.37 5.63 -5.42
C GLY A 62 -0.56 7.14 -5.61
N SER A 63 -1.81 7.58 -5.70
CA SER A 63 -2.20 8.99 -5.81
C SER A 63 -2.56 9.65 -4.47
N ARG A 64 -2.17 9.05 -3.34
CA ARG A 64 -2.47 9.55 -1.99
C ARG A 64 -1.20 9.89 -1.22
N GLY A 65 -1.24 11.05 -0.58
CA GLY A 65 -0.18 11.57 0.27
C GLY A 65 -0.70 11.88 1.67
N VAL A 66 0.10 11.56 2.69
CA VAL A 66 -0.16 11.89 4.08
C VAL A 66 1.02 12.69 4.61
N VAL A 67 0.78 13.91 5.10
CA VAL A 67 1.81 14.64 5.85
C VAL A 67 1.64 14.31 7.32
N VAL A 68 2.67 13.70 7.92
CA VAL A 68 2.65 13.25 9.32
C VAL A 68 3.36 14.27 10.19
N GLN A 69 2.66 14.73 11.22
CA GLN A 69 3.17 15.65 12.23
C GLN A 69 3.13 15.00 13.59
N VAL A 70 4.30 14.70 14.14
CA VAL A 70 4.41 14.16 15.50
C VAL A 70 4.62 15.31 16.49
N LYS A 71 3.92 15.26 17.62
CA LYS A 71 4.11 16.15 18.77
C LYS A 71 4.15 15.30 20.04
N SER A 72 5.27 15.34 20.74
CA SER A 72 5.44 14.64 22.01
C SER A 72 5.31 15.59 23.20
N ARG A 73 4.73 15.08 24.29
CA ARG A 73 4.59 15.80 25.57
C ARG A 73 5.79 15.49 26.45
N GLU A 74 6.64 16.49 26.62
CA GLU A 74 7.73 16.45 27.60
C GLU A 74 7.29 16.98 28.96
N GLY A 75 7.81 16.38 30.02
CA GLY A 75 7.66 16.83 31.40
C GLY A 75 6.49 16.18 32.15
N ALA A 76 6.39 16.49 33.44
CA ALA A 76 5.38 15.90 34.32
C ALA A 76 3.95 16.29 33.90
N TYR A 77 3.04 15.34 34.09
CA TYR A 77 1.59 15.55 34.01
C TYR A 77 1.18 16.66 34.98
N LYS A 78 0.41 17.64 34.48
CA LYS A 78 -0.16 18.70 35.31
C LYS A 78 -1.56 18.29 35.79
N ASP A 79 -2.58 18.89 35.19
CA ASP A 79 -4.00 18.63 35.44
C ASP A 79 -4.71 18.44 34.09
N ASP A 80 -5.85 17.76 34.12
CA ASP A 80 -6.59 17.35 32.92
C ASP A 80 -6.97 18.54 32.01
N ALA A 81 -7.29 19.70 32.58
CA ALA A 81 -7.65 20.88 31.80
C ALA A 81 -6.44 21.46 31.07
N SER A 82 -5.30 21.56 31.76
CA SER A 82 -4.02 21.96 31.17
C SER A 82 -3.58 21.00 30.05
N GLU A 83 -3.69 19.69 30.26
CA GLU A 83 -3.26 18.69 29.26
C GLU A 83 -4.20 18.65 28.05
N ARG A 84 -5.53 18.76 28.24
CA ARG A 84 -6.50 18.94 27.14
C ARG A 84 -6.18 20.16 26.29
N ASN A 85 -5.88 21.29 26.94
CA ASN A 85 -5.49 22.52 26.24
C ASN A 85 -4.17 22.36 25.49
N TRP A 86 -3.19 21.67 26.08
CA TRP A 86 -1.94 21.37 25.39
C TRP A 86 -2.19 20.52 24.13
N LEU A 87 -2.94 19.43 24.25
CA LEU A 87 -3.26 18.52 23.14
C LEU A 87 -3.96 19.26 21.99
N ARG A 88 -5.00 20.05 22.28
CA ARG A 88 -5.72 20.86 21.27
C ARG A 88 -4.81 21.89 20.59
N ASN A 89 -4.01 22.62 21.37
CA ASN A 89 -3.10 23.64 20.83
C ASN A 89 -2.01 23.02 19.94
N ARG A 90 -1.46 21.88 20.34
CA ARG A 90 -0.45 21.15 19.55
C ARG A 90 -1.07 20.52 18.32
N GLY A 91 -2.28 19.96 18.43
CA GLY A 91 -3.10 19.51 17.32
C GLY A 91 -3.27 20.58 16.24
N ALA A 92 -3.82 21.73 16.62
CA ALA A 92 -4.05 22.85 15.70
C ALA A 92 -2.75 23.42 15.11
N LYS A 93 -1.64 23.42 15.87
CA LYS A 93 -0.33 23.83 15.34
C LYS A 93 0.18 22.84 14.30
N ALA A 94 0.14 21.54 14.60
CA ALA A 94 0.58 20.47 13.72
C ALA A 94 -0.21 20.46 12.40
N ALA A 95 -1.54 20.55 12.46
CA ALA A 95 -2.38 20.62 11.27
C ALA A 95 -2.00 21.79 10.34
N ARG A 96 -1.72 22.97 10.93
CA ARG A 96 -1.25 24.14 10.15
C ARG A 96 0.11 23.91 9.50
N GLN A 97 1.01 23.18 10.16
CA GLN A 97 2.30 22.80 9.57
C GLN A 97 2.09 21.86 8.38
N ALA A 98 1.28 20.82 8.54
CA ALA A 98 0.94 19.90 7.44
C ALA A 98 0.34 20.63 6.23
N LYS A 99 -0.59 21.56 6.47
CA LYS A 99 -1.16 22.42 5.41
C LYS A 99 -0.11 23.30 4.73
N GLY A 100 0.83 23.84 5.49
CA GLY A 100 1.95 24.62 4.95
C GLY A 100 2.80 23.80 3.99
N THR A 101 3.09 22.55 4.35
CA THR A 101 3.90 21.62 3.54
C THR A 101 3.20 21.25 2.24
N VAL A 102 1.93 20.85 2.29
CA VAL A 102 1.15 20.56 1.06
C VAL A 102 1.08 21.79 0.15
N ARG A 103 0.86 22.99 0.73
CA ARG A 103 0.86 24.23 -0.05
C ARG A 103 2.20 24.48 -0.74
N SER A 104 3.31 24.22 -0.05
CA SER A 104 4.65 24.38 -0.62
C SER A 104 4.86 23.42 -1.80
N LEU A 105 4.51 22.14 -1.64
CA LEU A 105 4.67 21.12 -2.67
C LEU A 105 3.79 21.39 -3.90
N ARG A 106 2.58 21.93 -3.71
CA ARG A 106 1.72 22.35 -4.83
C ARG A 106 2.25 23.56 -5.57
N SER A 107 3.08 24.37 -4.91
CA SER A 107 3.68 25.56 -5.52
C SER A 107 4.94 25.23 -6.31
N ALA A 108 5.71 24.24 -5.85
CA ALA A 108 6.89 23.75 -6.54
C ALA A 108 7.20 22.30 -6.11
N PRO A 109 7.51 21.40 -7.06
CA PRO A 109 8.01 20.08 -6.74
C PRO A 109 9.29 20.14 -5.89
N ALA A 110 9.50 19.14 -5.05
CA ALA A 110 10.68 19.05 -4.18
C ALA A 110 11.20 17.62 -4.05
N GLU A 111 12.50 17.50 -3.78
CA GLU A 111 13.16 16.21 -3.58
C GLU A 111 12.97 15.67 -2.17
N PHE A 112 12.62 14.39 -2.09
CA PHE A 112 12.50 13.63 -0.86
C PHE A 112 13.34 12.36 -0.97
N GLU A 113 13.75 11.82 0.17
CA GLU A 113 14.35 10.49 0.27
C GLU A 113 13.37 9.55 0.95
N ASN A 114 13.19 8.35 0.39
CA ASN A 114 12.40 7.31 1.02
C ASN A 114 13.18 6.59 2.13
N GLY A 115 12.54 5.68 2.86
CA GLY A 115 13.16 4.91 3.94
C GLY A 115 14.30 3.97 3.51
N ARG A 116 14.60 3.88 2.21
CA ARG A 116 15.76 3.17 1.64
C ARG A 116 16.85 4.11 1.12
N GLY A 117 16.69 5.43 1.28
CA GLY A 117 17.62 6.45 0.82
C GLY A 117 17.54 6.70 -0.69
N GLN A 118 16.46 6.31 -1.36
CA GLN A 118 16.25 6.62 -2.78
C GLN A 118 15.57 7.98 -2.89
N THR A 119 16.09 8.82 -3.78
CA THR A 119 15.56 10.16 -4.01
C THR A 119 14.38 10.12 -5.00
N LEU A 120 13.32 10.86 -4.68
CA LEU A 120 12.14 11.05 -5.51
C LEU A 120 11.73 12.52 -5.56
N THR A 121 11.38 13.00 -6.75
CA THR A 121 10.75 14.31 -6.93
C THR A 121 9.26 14.20 -6.66
N VAL A 122 8.75 15.00 -5.73
CA VAL A 122 7.34 15.01 -5.32
C VAL A 122 6.70 16.32 -5.77
N ASP A 123 5.74 16.25 -6.69
CA ASP A 123 4.82 17.35 -7.01
C ASP A 123 3.56 17.23 -6.14
N GLY A 124 3.21 18.30 -5.41
CA GLY A 124 2.03 18.31 -4.55
C GLY A 124 0.70 18.21 -5.32
N ASN A 125 0.69 18.36 -6.63
CA ASN A 125 -0.51 18.26 -7.48
C ASN A 125 -0.83 16.82 -7.89
N ASP A 126 0.13 15.89 -7.80
CA ASP A 126 -0.06 14.48 -8.18
C ASP A 126 -0.81 13.67 -7.11
N TYR A 127 -0.99 14.25 -5.92
CA TYR A 127 -1.54 13.56 -4.77
C TYR A 127 -2.80 14.25 -4.21
N GLN A 128 -3.76 13.42 -3.82
CA GLN A 128 -4.75 13.79 -2.82
C GLN A 128 -4.07 13.79 -1.45
N TRP A 129 -4.32 14.80 -0.62
CA TRP A 129 -3.60 15.00 0.64
C TRP A 129 -4.51 14.97 1.85
N ILE A 130 -4.00 14.40 2.94
CA ILE A 130 -4.48 14.62 4.30
C ILE A 130 -3.32 14.96 5.24
N GLY A 131 -3.62 15.68 6.32
CA GLY A 131 -2.72 15.83 7.46
C GLY A 131 -2.99 14.78 8.52
N VAL A 132 -1.97 14.17 9.09
CA VAL A 132 -2.11 13.34 10.29
C VAL A 132 -1.30 13.93 11.41
N VAL A 133 -1.94 14.16 12.56
CA VAL A 133 -1.29 14.62 13.77
C VAL A 133 -1.18 13.45 14.73
N VAL A 134 0.04 13.00 15.00
CA VAL A 134 0.33 11.95 15.98
C VAL A 134 0.75 12.62 17.28
N LEU A 135 -0.03 12.41 18.34
CA LEU A 135 0.19 12.94 19.67
C LEU A 135 0.78 11.83 20.56
N ASP A 136 2.04 12.01 20.94
CA ASP A 136 2.74 11.13 21.87
C ASP A 136 2.63 11.72 23.28
N HIS A 137 1.81 11.09 24.11
CA HIS A 137 1.46 11.59 25.43
C HIS A 137 1.16 10.43 26.37
N ASP A 138 1.92 10.30 27.46
CA ASP A 138 1.88 9.13 28.36
C ASP A 138 0.51 8.91 29.00
N ARG A 139 -0.17 10.00 29.36
CA ARG A 139 -1.51 9.97 29.97
C ARG A 139 -2.45 10.97 29.32
N ILE A 140 -3.33 10.51 28.45
CA ILE A 140 -4.35 11.35 27.81
C ILE A 140 -5.57 11.43 28.74
N PRO A 141 -6.08 12.64 29.07
CA PRO A 141 -7.33 12.74 29.83
C PRO A 141 -8.50 12.14 29.06
N ASP A 142 -9.44 11.50 29.76
CA ASP A 142 -10.60 10.87 29.14
C ASP A 142 -11.42 11.87 28.31
N ASP A 143 -12.09 11.36 27.26
CA ASP A 143 -12.93 12.12 26.33
C ASP A 143 -12.22 13.28 25.60
N THR A 144 -10.88 13.26 25.55
CA THR A 144 -10.13 14.33 24.88
C THR A 144 -10.21 14.21 23.38
N VAL A 145 -11.09 15.00 22.77
CA VAL A 145 -11.17 15.18 21.32
C VAL A 145 -10.28 16.34 20.87
N VAL A 146 -9.48 16.10 19.82
CA VAL A 146 -8.68 17.11 19.13
C VAL A 146 -9.22 17.30 17.72
N ASP A 147 -10.02 18.36 17.55
CA ASP A 147 -10.43 18.80 16.23
C ASP A 147 -9.24 19.52 15.55
N CYS A 148 -8.82 18.96 14.42
CA CYS A 148 -7.74 19.49 13.61
C CYS A 148 -8.18 19.81 12.17
N ALA A 149 -9.49 19.86 11.91
CA ALA A 149 -10.03 20.17 10.61
C ALA A 149 -9.55 21.55 10.12
N LEU A 150 -9.02 21.58 8.89
CA LEU A 150 -8.60 22.81 8.24
C LEU A 150 -9.26 22.93 6.88
N PRO A 151 -9.71 24.13 6.47
CA PRO A 151 -10.21 24.34 5.13
C PRO A 151 -9.17 23.94 4.08
N GLY A 152 -9.54 23.06 3.15
CA GLY A 152 -8.67 22.62 2.04
C GLY A 152 -7.60 21.58 2.39
N LEU A 153 -7.55 21.08 3.64
CA LEU A 153 -6.76 19.91 4.00
C LEU A 153 -7.47 19.13 5.12
N PRO A 154 -8.14 18.01 4.82
CA PRO A 154 -8.67 17.12 5.85
C PRO A 154 -7.54 16.66 6.77
N CYS A 155 -7.80 16.59 8.08
CA CYS A 155 -6.81 16.20 9.06
C CYS A 155 -7.38 15.19 10.07
N VAL A 156 -6.55 14.28 10.53
CA VAL A 156 -6.89 13.28 11.57
C VAL A 156 -5.87 13.41 12.71
N ALA A 157 -6.36 13.49 13.95
CA ALA A 157 -5.52 13.45 15.14
C ALA A 157 -5.60 12.06 15.79
N LEU A 158 -4.45 11.48 16.12
CA LEU A 158 -4.31 10.15 16.69
C LEU A 158 -3.37 10.17 17.90
N ALA A 159 -3.61 9.31 18.89
CA ALA A 159 -2.56 9.00 19.86
C ALA A 159 -1.48 8.14 19.19
N ARG A 160 -0.23 8.19 19.65
CA ARG A 160 0.84 7.36 19.06
C ARG A 160 0.54 5.86 19.11
N ARG A 161 -0.11 5.38 20.19
CA ARG A 161 -0.54 3.99 20.29
C ARG A 161 -1.54 3.58 19.20
N ASP A 162 -2.41 4.51 18.79
CA ASP A 162 -3.43 4.27 17.77
C ASP A 162 -2.78 4.17 16.38
N TRP A 163 -1.80 5.02 16.12
CA TRP A 163 -0.95 4.93 14.93
C TRP A 163 -0.23 3.58 14.83
N ASP A 164 0.41 3.16 15.91
CA ASP A 164 1.11 1.86 15.98
C ASP A 164 0.11 0.70 15.78
N PHE A 165 -1.07 0.78 16.38
CA PHE A 165 -2.16 -0.18 16.21
C PHE A 165 -2.59 -0.32 14.75
N LEU A 166 -2.83 0.77 14.03
CA LEU A 166 -3.28 0.71 12.63
C LEU A 166 -2.26 -0.02 11.75
N PHE A 167 -0.96 0.26 11.94
CA PHE A 167 0.10 -0.39 11.18
C PHE A 167 0.27 -1.87 11.54
N ASP A 168 0.21 -2.24 12.81
CA ASP A 168 0.27 -3.65 13.21
C ASP A 168 -0.98 -4.44 12.76
N GLN A 169 -2.15 -3.81 12.82
CA GLN A 169 -3.43 -4.42 12.45
C GLN A 169 -3.53 -4.66 10.93
N LEU A 170 -3.13 -3.69 10.10
CA LEU A 170 -3.31 -3.74 8.64
C LEU A 170 -2.09 -4.24 7.87
N ARG A 171 -0.86 -3.98 8.37
CA ARG A 171 0.42 -4.36 7.73
C ARG A 171 0.50 -3.98 6.25
N SER A 172 -0.01 -2.79 5.95
CA SER A 172 -0.05 -2.19 4.61
C SER A 172 -0.12 -0.68 4.76
N THR A 173 0.82 0.04 4.14
CA THR A 173 0.77 1.50 4.13
C THR A 173 -0.42 1.99 3.32
N THR A 174 -0.72 1.36 2.17
CA THR A 174 -1.86 1.71 1.33
C THR A 174 -3.18 1.54 2.09
N ALA A 175 -3.36 0.44 2.84
CA ALA A 175 -4.56 0.23 3.64
C ALA A 175 -4.69 1.24 4.79
N VAL A 176 -3.60 1.55 5.50
CA VAL A 176 -3.61 2.58 6.56
C VAL A 176 -3.95 3.94 5.98
N VAL A 177 -3.33 4.34 4.87
CA VAL A 177 -3.66 5.61 4.18
C VAL A 177 -5.12 5.63 3.76
N ASN A 178 -5.64 4.54 3.17
CA ASN A 178 -7.04 4.44 2.77
C ASN A 178 -8.00 4.58 3.96
N TYR A 179 -7.67 3.97 5.09
CA TYR A 179 -8.41 4.12 6.34
C TYR A 179 -8.41 5.60 6.81
N LEU A 180 -7.25 6.25 6.82
CA LEU A 180 -7.12 7.64 7.25
C LEU A 180 -7.93 8.59 6.36
N PHE A 181 -7.95 8.36 5.04
CA PHE A 181 -8.80 9.12 4.11
C PHE A 181 -10.30 8.89 4.36
N ARG A 182 -10.70 7.67 4.73
CA ARG A 182 -12.09 7.35 5.08
C ARG A 182 -12.52 8.12 6.32
N VAL A 183 -11.73 8.07 7.39
CA VAL A 183 -12.09 8.67 8.68
C VAL A 183 -11.89 10.18 8.73
N ALA A 184 -11.08 10.76 7.83
CA ALA A 184 -10.91 12.21 7.72
C ALA A 184 -12.21 12.96 7.33
N ASN A 185 -13.21 12.25 6.80
CA ASN A 185 -14.53 12.79 6.46
C ASN A 185 -15.61 12.43 7.51
N MET A 186 -15.21 11.89 8.66
CA MET A 186 -16.09 11.55 9.78
C MET A 186 -15.84 12.47 10.97
N ASP A 187 -16.74 12.44 11.95
CA ASP A 187 -16.53 13.13 13.21
C ASP A 187 -15.27 12.63 13.93
N SER A 188 -14.56 13.56 14.57
CA SER A 188 -13.39 13.25 15.37
C SER A 188 -13.79 12.46 16.62
N VAL A 189 -13.03 11.41 16.94
CA VAL A 189 -13.19 10.63 18.18
C VAL A 189 -12.20 11.08 19.24
N ALA A 190 -12.41 10.64 20.49
CA ALA A 190 -11.46 10.90 21.55
C ALA A 190 -10.11 10.21 21.23
N LEU A 191 -9.01 10.87 21.58
CA LEU A 191 -7.67 10.31 21.39
C LEU A 191 -7.55 9.02 22.19
N GLY A 192 -7.09 7.95 21.53
CA GLY A 192 -7.00 6.63 22.13
C GLY A 192 -8.17 5.70 21.81
N ASP A 193 -9.26 6.21 21.20
CA ASP A 193 -10.45 5.43 20.83
C ASP A 193 -10.48 5.06 19.34
N GLU A 194 -9.41 5.37 18.59
CA GLU A 194 -9.31 4.97 17.19
C GLU A 194 -9.46 3.47 16.97
N PRO A 195 -8.94 2.57 17.83
CA PRO A 195 -9.20 1.14 17.71
C PRO A 195 -10.69 0.79 17.83
N VAL A 196 -11.45 1.51 18.66
CA VAL A 196 -12.90 1.32 18.78
C VAL A 196 -13.56 1.71 17.46
N ARG A 197 -13.27 2.92 16.94
CA ARG A 197 -13.75 3.38 15.63
C ARG A 197 -13.37 2.40 14.51
N TYR A 198 -12.14 1.90 14.52
CA TYR A 198 -11.68 0.88 13.57
C TYR A 198 -12.55 -0.37 13.63
N TYR A 199 -12.82 -0.91 14.82
CA TYR A 199 -13.61 -2.14 14.96
C TYR A 199 -15.08 -1.94 14.61
N ASP A 200 -15.65 -0.78 14.91
CA ASP A 200 -17.02 -0.43 14.48
C ASP A 200 -17.10 -0.38 12.95
N LEU A 201 -16.11 0.25 12.29
CA LEU A 201 -16.03 0.27 10.83
C LEU A 201 -15.76 -1.13 10.24
N ALA A 202 -14.93 -1.94 10.87
CA ALA A 202 -14.66 -3.31 10.42
C ALA A 202 -15.86 -4.24 10.60
N ALA A 203 -16.69 -4.02 11.62
CA ALA A 203 -17.98 -4.71 11.78
C ALA A 203 -18.96 -4.26 10.69
N ALA A 204 -19.09 -2.95 10.47
CA ALA A 204 -19.94 -2.42 9.40
C ALA A 204 -19.51 -2.92 8.01
N ASP A 205 -18.20 -3.01 7.74
CA ASP A 205 -17.67 -3.55 6.47
C ASP A 205 -17.95 -5.05 6.31
N ALA A 206 -18.02 -5.80 7.41
CA ALA A 206 -18.35 -7.23 7.39
C ALA A 206 -19.85 -7.49 7.18
N ASP A 207 -20.70 -6.60 7.67
CA ASP A 207 -22.15 -6.68 7.51
C ASP A 207 -22.63 -6.08 6.17
N ALA A 208 -21.80 -5.27 5.51
CA ALA A 208 -22.13 -4.65 4.24
C ALA A 208 -22.25 -5.69 3.11
N PRO A 209 -23.25 -5.57 2.22
CA PRO A 209 -23.31 -6.40 1.03
C PRO A 209 -22.12 -6.10 0.11
N PRO A 210 -21.65 -7.08 -0.70
CA PRO A 210 -20.66 -6.84 -1.73
C PRO A 210 -21.08 -5.68 -2.65
N GLY A 211 -20.12 -4.84 -3.00
CA GLY A 211 -20.33 -3.78 -3.99
C GLY A 211 -20.72 -4.33 -5.36
N GLU A 212 -21.39 -3.50 -6.16
CA GLU A 212 -21.74 -3.84 -7.53
C GLU A 212 -20.49 -4.02 -8.41
N ILE A 213 -20.57 -4.98 -9.32
CA ILE A 213 -19.55 -5.23 -10.34
C ILE A 213 -20.14 -4.72 -11.66
N SER A 214 -19.34 -4.02 -12.46
CA SER A 214 -19.82 -3.54 -13.77
C SER A 214 -20.24 -4.73 -14.66
N PRO A 215 -21.30 -4.61 -15.47
CA PRO A 215 -21.73 -5.67 -16.37
C PRO A 215 -20.59 -6.16 -17.28
N GLU A 216 -19.79 -5.23 -17.80
CA GLU A 216 -18.66 -5.51 -18.69
C GLU A 216 -17.59 -6.36 -18.00
N VAL A 217 -17.35 -6.13 -16.70
CA VAL A 217 -16.43 -6.95 -15.89
C VAL A 217 -17.06 -8.30 -15.55
N ALA A 218 -18.36 -8.33 -15.22
CA ALA A 218 -19.06 -9.58 -14.94
C ALA A 218 -19.08 -10.53 -16.15
N GLU A 219 -19.17 -9.99 -17.36
CA GLU A 219 -19.12 -10.74 -18.63
C GLU A 219 -17.76 -11.43 -18.89
N LEU A 220 -16.66 -10.93 -18.31
CA LEU A 220 -15.36 -11.61 -18.36
C LEU A 220 -15.38 -12.98 -17.64
N GLY A 221 -16.39 -13.20 -16.80
CA GLY A 221 -16.55 -14.40 -15.99
C GLY A 221 -15.54 -14.50 -14.85
N GLY A 222 -15.53 -15.64 -14.17
CA GLY A 222 -14.68 -15.90 -13.02
C GLY A 222 -15.47 -16.01 -11.72
N ILE A 223 -14.75 -16.02 -10.60
CA ILE A 223 -15.34 -16.11 -9.27
C ILE A 223 -15.41 -14.69 -8.71
N HIS A 224 -16.61 -14.23 -8.41
CA HIS A 224 -16.80 -12.99 -7.67
C HIS A 224 -16.35 -13.20 -6.24
N PHE A 225 -15.37 -12.42 -5.81
CA PHE A 225 -14.80 -12.48 -4.48
C PHE A 225 -14.88 -11.11 -3.85
N SER A 226 -15.42 -11.07 -2.63
CA SER A 226 -15.58 -9.85 -1.85
C SER A 226 -15.07 -10.09 -0.44
N VAL A 227 -14.36 -9.11 0.11
CA VAL A 227 -13.86 -9.10 1.48
C VAL A 227 -14.15 -7.75 2.12
N PRO A 228 -14.32 -7.70 3.45
CA PRO A 228 -14.42 -6.43 4.17
C PRO A 228 -13.19 -5.56 3.87
N LEU A 229 -13.40 -4.24 3.75
CA LEU A 229 -12.30 -3.30 3.54
C LEU A 229 -11.34 -3.31 4.73
N LEU A 230 -11.88 -3.35 5.95
CA LEU A 230 -11.12 -3.48 7.18
C LEU A 230 -11.29 -4.88 7.79
N PRO A 231 -10.21 -5.66 7.99
CA PRO A 231 -10.29 -6.95 8.65
C PRO A 231 -10.45 -6.78 10.17
N GLN A 232 -11.33 -7.60 10.78
CA GLN A 232 -11.44 -7.67 12.25
C GLN A 232 -10.23 -8.38 12.88
N ALA A 233 -9.78 -9.49 12.27
CA ALA A 233 -8.59 -10.20 12.73
C ALA A 233 -7.32 -9.41 12.35
N PRO A 234 -6.28 -9.40 13.22
CA PRO A 234 -5.00 -8.81 12.87
C PRO A 234 -4.35 -9.60 11.75
N VAL A 235 -3.56 -8.91 10.95
CA VAL A 235 -3.00 -9.48 9.75
C VAL A 235 -1.62 -10.05 10.01
N GLY A 236 -1.24 -11.11 9.28
CA GLY A 236 0.16 -11.38 9.00
C GLY A 236 1.00 -12.08 10.06
N SER A 237 0.41 -12.98 10.86
CA SER A 237 1.21 -13.92 11.64
C SER A 237 1.63 -15.17 10.83
N ASP A 238 0.88 -15.53 9.79
CA ASP A 238 1.13 -16.74 9.00
C ASP A 238 2.18 -16.54 7.87
N ARG A 239 2.69 -17.67 7.37
CA ARG A 239 3.66 -17.72 6.27
C ARG A 239 3.08 -17.20 4.95
N ALA A 240 1.78 -17.42 4.72
CA ALA A 240 1.14 -17.09 3.46
C ALA A 240 1.10 -15.58 3.24
N HIS A 241 0.74 -14.82 4.27
CA HIS A 241 0.75 -13.36 4.23
C HIS A 241 2.14 -12.78 3.91
N ARG A 242 3.22 -13.40 4.41
CA ARG A 242 4.59 -12.94 4.14
C ARG A 242 4.99 -13.02 2.67
N VAL A 243 4.30 -13.80 1.85
CA VAL A 243 4.59 -13.89 0.40
C VAL A 243 4.43 -12.54 -0.26
N MET A 244 3.35 -11.80 0.04
CA MET A 244 3.13 -10.46 -0.52
C MET A 244 4.22 -9.49 -0.10
N ARG A 245 4.62 -9.54 1.18
CA ARG A 245 5.75 -8.74 1.68
C ARG A 245 7.06 -9.08 0.96
N LEU A 246 7.34 -10.35 0.71
CA LEU A 246 8.55 -10.76 -0.03
C LEU A 246 8.52 -10.29 -1.48
N ILE A 247 7.37 -10.36 -2.16
CA ILE A 247 7.21 -9.82 -3.51
C ILE A 247 7.50 -8.33 -3.49
N LEU A 248 6.86 -7.57 -2.59
CA LEU A 248 7.09 -6.14 -2.44
C LEU A 248 8.58 -5.80 -2.16
N GLU A 249 9.26 -6.56 -1.31
CA GLU A 249 10.70 -6.39 -1.05
C GLU A 249 11.54 -6.67 -2.31
N ASP A 250 11.22 -7.71 -3.08
CA ASP A 250 11.90 -7.98 -4.35
C ASP A 250 11.73 -6.82 -5.34
N ILE A 251 10.51 -6.26 -5.45
CA ILE A 251 10.24 -5.09 -6.30
C ILE A 251 11.07 -3.88 -5.83
N ALA A 252 11.10 -3.62 -4.52
CA ALA A 252 11.78 -2.49 -3.92
C ALA A 252 13.29 -2.48 -4.20
N ILE A 253 13.93 -3.66 -4.20
CA ILE A 253 15.39 -3.80 -4.39
C ILE A 253 15.78 -4.16 -5.83
N SER A 254 14.83 -4.40 -6.72
CA SER A 254 15.10 -4.74 -8.12
C SER A 254 15.77 -3.57 -8.85
N PRO A 255 16.87 -3.76 -9.60
CA PRO A 255 17.49 -2.68 -10.37
C PRO A 255 16.49 -2.01 -11.30
N LEU A 256 16.49 -0.67 -11.35
CA LEU A 256 15.69 0.07 -12.32
C LEU A 256 16.31 -0.08 -13.71
N GLY A 257 15.48 -0.42 -14.70
CA GLY A 257 15.85 -0.26 -16.11
C GLY A 257 15.95 1.22 -16.50
N GLN A 258 16.51 1.51 -17.67
CA GLN A 258 16.73 2.88 -18.16
C GLN A 258 15.46 3.73 -18.27
N HIS A 259 14.27 3.10 -18.32
CA HIS A 259 12.97 3.76 -18.50
C HIS A 259 12.12 3.78 -17.23
N MET A 260 12.64 3.30 -16.10
CA MET A 260 11.88 3.23 -14.85
C MET A 260 12.42 4.26 -13.85
N SER A 261 11.55 5.13 -13.35
CA SER A 261 11.87 6.07 -12.27
C SER A 261 11.51 5.49 -10.89
N GLU A 262 12.01 6.10 -9.83
CA GLU A 262 11.60 5.77 -8.46
C GLU A 262 10.10 6.03 -8.22
N ALA A 263 9.54 7.08 -8.84
CA ALA A 263 8.10 7.34 -8.83
C ALA A 263 7.31 6.17 -9.44
N ASN A 264 7.79 5.61 -10.56
CA ASN A 264 7.17 4.44 -11.19
C ASN A 264 7.26 3.21 -10.28
N ARG A 265 8.39 3.00 -9.58
CA ARG A 265 8.51 1.91 -8.59
C ARG A 265 7.53 2.09 -7.44
N LEU A 266 7.40 3.31 -6.91
CA LEU A 266 6.47 3.61 -5.83
C LEU A 266 5.02 3.31 -6.25
N LEU A 267 4.66 3.63 -7.50
CA LEU A 267 3.37 3.26 -8.08
C LEU A 267 3.19 1.73 -8.13
N LEU A 268 4.18 0.97 -8.63
CA LEU A 268 4.11 -0.50 -8.66
C LEU A 268 3.91 -1.10 -7.25
N LEU A 269 4.69 -0.62 -6.29
CA LEU A 269 4.59 -1.06 -4.90
C LEU A 269 3.19 -0.76 -4.35
N SER A 270 2.63 0.42 -4.65
CA SER A 270 1.29 0.78 -4.21
C SER A 270 0.21 -0.10 -4.82
N GLU A 271 0.33 -0.47 -6.10
CA GLU A 271 -0.63 -1.35 -6.77
C GLU A 271 -0.64 -2.73 -6.13
N VAL A 272 0.52 -3.32 -5.80
CA VAL A 272 0.59 -4.61 -5.08
C VAL A 272 0.11 -4.46 -3.64
N ASP A 273 0.48 -3.39 -2.95
CA ASP A 273 0.03 -3.11 -1.57
C ASP A 273 -1.44 -2.66 -1.51
N GLU A 274 -2.12 -2.45 -2.63
CA GLU A 274 -3.57 -2.21 -2.67
C GLU A 274 -4.37 -3.52 -2.60
N LEU A 275 -3.72 -4.68 -2.78
CA LEU A 275 -4.41 -5.98 -2.67
C LEU A 275 -5.15 -6.06 -1.32
N PRO A 276 -6.47 -6.35 -1.32
CA PRO A 276 -7.29 -6.30 -0.12
C PRO A 276 -6.67 -7.09 1.02
N VAL A 277 -6.50 -6.45 2.16
CA VAL A 277 -5.74 -6.98 3.29
C VAL A 277 -6.29 -8.34 3.75
N GLY A 278 -7.62 -8.47 3.82
CA GLY A 278 -8.31 -9.73 4.17
C GLY A 278 -8.07 -10.87 3.18
N ALA A 279 -7.67 -10.58 1.94
CA ALA A 279 -7.42 -11.59 0.91
C ALA A 279 -5.95 -12.05 0.86
N ARG A 280 -5.01 -11.29 1.44
CA ARG A 280 -3.56 -11.52 1.25
C ARG A 280 -3.08 -12.89 1.70
N ALA A 281 -3.65 -13.44 2.78
CA ALA A 281 -3.29 -14.79 3.25
C ALA A 281 -3.74 -15.86 2.26
N GLU A 282 -4.97 -15.79 1.73
CA GLU A 282 -5.47 -16.71 0.70
C GLU A 282 -4.62 -16.62 -0.56
N TRP A 283 -4.35 -15.40 -1.04
CA TRP A 283 -3.51 -15.18 -2.22
C TRP A 283 -2.08 -15.69 -2.01
N GLY A 284 -1.49 -15.43 -0.85
CA GLY A 284 -0.17 -15.94 -0.50
C GLY A 284 -0.12 -17.46 -0.49
N GLN A 285 -1.15 -18.12 0.04
CA GLN A 285 -1.26 -19.58 0.07
C GLN A 285 -1.40 -20.13 -1.35
N LEU A 286 -2.25 -19.51 -2.17
CA LEU A 286 -2.41 -19.85 -3.58
C LEU A 286 -1.08 -19.77 -4.33
N LEU A 287 -0.28 -18.71 -4.15
CA LEU A 287 1.03 -18.58 -4.79
C LEU A 287 2.02 -19.64 -4.32
N LEU A 288 2.01 -20.01 -3.03
CA LEU A 288 2.85 -21.09 -2.53
C LEU A 288 2.47 -22.45 -3.14
N ASP A 289 1.17 -22.69 -3.35
CA ASP A 289 0.67 -23.91 -3.98
C ASP A 289 1.02 -23.93 -5.48
N MET A 290 0.84 -22.81 -6.19
CA MET A 290 1.30 -22.65 -7.57
C MET A 290 2.82 -22.89 -7.72
N LEU A 291 3.63 -22.33 -6.82
CA LEU A 291 5.08 -22.55 -6.79
C LEU A 291 5.43 -24.02 -6.54
N ARG A 292 4.74 -24.69 -5.60
CA ARG A 292 4.94 -26.13 -5.35
C ARG A 292 4.64 -26.94 -6.60
N GLU A 293 3.55 -26.61 -7.28
CA GLU A 293 3.11 -27.30 -8.49
C GLU A 293 4.03 -27.14 -9.69
N VAL A 294 4.61 -25.95 -9.91
CA VAL A 294 5.54 -25.75 -11.05
C VAL A 294 6.91 -26.36 -10.81
N ARG A 295 7.31 -26.54 -9.54
CA ARG A 295 8.56 -27.21 -9.13
C ARG A 295 8.56 -28.71 -9.35
N GLN A 296 7.39 -29.35 -9.41
CA GLN A 296 7.27 -30.80 -9.60
C GLN A 296 7.46 -31.23 -11.07
N VAL A 297 7.69 -30.28 -11.97
CA VAL A 297 7.72 -30.50 -13.41
C VAL A 297 9.13 -30.85 -13.87
N PRO A 298 9.32 -31.88 -14.71
CA PRO A 298 10.64 -32.24 -15.23
C PRO A 298 11.32 -31.08 -15.99
N PRO A 299 12.66 -30.96 -15.99
CA PRO A 299 13.39 -29.85 -16.62
C PRO A 299 13.11 -29.65 -18.12
N SER A 300 12.69 -30.70 -18.83
CA SER A 300 12.33 -30.66 -20.26
C SER A 300 10.96 -30.05 -20.55
N HIS A 301 10.15 -29.80 -19.52
CA HIS A 301 8.80 -29.28 -19.64
C HIS A 301 8.69 -27.91 -18.97
N CYS A 302 7.73 -27.10 -19.42
CA CYS A 302 7.38 -25.83 -18.80
C CYS A 302 5.92 -25.86 -18.36
N LYS A 303 5.67 -25.58 -17.09
CA LYS A 303 4.32 -25.41 -16.54
C LYS A 303 4.12 -23.97 -16.12
N TRP A 304 2.91 -23.50 -16.35
CA TRP A 304 2.45 -22.19 -15.94
C TRP A 304 1.24 -22.33 -15.02
N ARG A 305 1.18 -21.46 -14.02
CA ARG A 305 0.00 -21.24 -13.20
C ARG A 305 -0.26 -19.74 -13.16
N TRP A 306 -1.53 -19.36 -13.32
CA TRP A 306 -1.94 -17.98 -13.40
C TRP A 306 -3.13 -17.73 -12.48
N ARG A 307 -3.15 -16.56 -11.86
CA ARG A 307 -4.31 -15.99 -11.20
C ARG A 307 -4.45 -14.54 -11.66
N ARG A 308 -5.64 -14.17 -12.09
CA ARG A 308 -5.99 -12.79 -12.44
C ARG A 308 -6.96 -12.25 -11.38
N SER A 309 -6.76 -11.00 -10.99
CA SER A 309 -7.73 -10.19 -10.25
C SER A 309 -8.06 -8.98 -11.10
N ILE A 310 -9.34 -8.67 -11.25
CA ILE A 310 -9.81 -7.49 -11.97
C ILE A 310 -10.57 -6.65 -10.96
N ALA A 311 -10.27 -5.36 -10.90
CA ALA A 311 -10.96 -4.43 -10.01
C ALA A 311 -12.42 -4.27 -10.47
N PRO A 312 -13.37 -3.98 -9.55
CA PRO A 312 -14.77 -3.80 -9.90
C PRO A 312 -15.03 -2.73 -10.98
N SER A 313 -14.14 -1.73 -11.09
CA SER A 313 -14.18 -0.68 -12.10
C SER A 313 -13.81 -1.13 -13.51
N GLY A 314 -13.22 -2.31 -13.68
CA GLY A 314 -12.68 -2.80 -14.95
C GLY A 314 -11.40 -2.09 -15.42
N THR A 315 -10.95 -1.06 -14.72
CA THR A 315 -9.79 -0.24 -15.11
C THR A 315 -8.46 -0.77 -14.57
N ARG A 316 -8.47 -1.71 -13.62
CA ARG A 316 -7.25 -2.28 -13.04
C ARG A 316 -7.27 -3.79 -13.07
N GLN A 317 -6.14 -4.37 -13.42
CA GLN A 317 -5.92 -5.81 -13.38
C GLN A 317 -4.57 -6.15 -12.78
N MET A 318 -4.58 -7.16 -11.90
CA MET A 318 -3.39 -7.77 -11.36
C MET A 318 -3.30 -9.22 -11.81
N ILE A 319 -2.13 -9.62 -12.31
CA ILE A 319 -1.85 -10.97 -12.77
C ILE A 319 -0.70 -11.51 -11.93
N PHE A 320 -0.93 -12.60 -11.23
CA PHE A 320 0.14 -13.39 -10.65
C PHE A 320 0.37 -14.66 -11.46
N GLY A 321 1.63 -14.92 -11.77
CA GLY A 321 2.08 -16.10 -12.47
C GLY A 321 3.11 -16.90 -11.67
N CYS A 322 3.15 -18.20 -11.89
CA CYS A 322 4.29 -19.03 -11.54
C CYS A 322 4.74 -19.83 -12.77
N ALA A 323 6.04 -19.86 -13.03
CA ALA A 323 6.65 -20.65 -14.11
C ALA A 323 7.72 -21.59 -13.56
N THR A 324 7.96 -22.71 -14.26
CA THR A 324 8.94 -23.74 -13.83
C THR A 324 10.38 -23.23 -13.82
N ARG A 325 10.76 -22.32 -14.73
CA ARG A 325 12.16 -21.89 -14.92
C ARG A 325 12.24 -20.42 -15.30
N PHE A 326 13.43 -19.84 -15.11
CA PHE A 326 13.73 -18.45 -15.46
C PHE A 326 14.53 -18.43 -16.76
N GLY A 327 14.23 -17.49 -17.66
CA GLY A 327 14.96 -17.33 -18.90
C GLY A 327 14.30 -16.33 -19.86
N PRO A 328 15.02 -15.87 -20.90
CA PRO A 328 14.50 -14.88 -21.85
C PRO A 328 13.20 -15.32 -22.55
N ASP A 329 13.11 -16.61 -22.90
CA ASP A 329 11.94 -17.26 -23.48
C ASP A 329 10.72 -17.23 -22.54
N ILE A 330 10.94 -17.41 -21.24
CA ILE A 330 9.90 -17.31 -20.21
C ILE A 330 9.47 -15.86 -20.02
N GLN A 331 10.41 -14.92 -20.01
CA GLN A 331 10.09 -13.49 -19.88
C GLN A 331 9.28 -12.99 -21.09
N ALA A 332 9.66 -13.36 -22.32
CA ALA A 332 8.92 -13.03 -23.52
C ALA A 332 7.50 -13.65 -23.52
N ALA A 333 7.39 -14.91 -23.10
CA ALA A 333 6.09 -15.57 -22.93
C ALA A 333 5.22 -14.84 -21.89
N PHE A 334 5.76 -14.52 -20.71
CA PHE A 334 5.05 -13.75 -19.69
C PHE A 334 4.59 -12.39 -20.20
N GLN A 335 5.47 -11.66 -20.91
CA GLN A 335 5.12 -10.38 -21.52
C GLN A 335 3.94 -10.52 -22.48
N SER A 336 3.97 -11.50 -23.38
CA SER A 336 2.87 -11.75 -24.32
C SER A 336 1.55 -12.06 -23.60
N TYR A 337 1.59 -12.81 -22.49
CA TYR A 337 0.39 -13.10 -21.69
C TYR A 337 -0.19 -11.82 -21.08
N VAL A 338 0.63 -11.01 -20.43
CA VAL A 338 0.18 -9.77 -19.78
C VAL A 338 -0.37 -8.79 -20.81
N LEU A 339 0.34 -8.58 -21.93
CA LEU A 339 -0.12 -7.68 -23.00
C LEU A 339 -1.43 -8.16 -23.61
N LEU A 340 -1.60 -9.46 -23.84
CA LEU A 340 -2.86 -10.02 -24.33
C LEU A 340 -4.01 -9.79 -23.32
N ARG A 341 -3.80 -10.07 -22.03
CA ARG A 341 -4.85 -9.90 -21.01
C ARG A 341 -5.20 -8.44 -20.74
N HIS A 342 -4.24 -7.55 -20.91
CA HIS A 342 -4.47 -6.12 -20.87
C HIS A 342 -5.32 -5.68 -22.06
N HIS A 343 -4.96 -6.12 -23.28
CA HIS A 343 -5.73 -5.86 -24.49
C HIS A 343 -7.17 -6.36 -24.39
N GLU A 344 -7.37 -7.61 -24.00
CA GLU A 344 -8.71 -8.19 -23.80
C GLU A 344 -9.55 -7.39 -22.80
N LEU A 345 -8.96 -6.89 -21.72
CA LEU A 345 -9.68 -6.12 -20.70
C LEU A 345 -10.18 -4.78 -21.24
N HIS A 346 -9.32 -4.01 -21.91
CA HIS A 346 -9.74 -2.70 -22.41
C HIS A 346 -10.64 -2.79 -23.64
N GLN A 347 -10.50 -3.83 -24.46
CA GLN A 347 -11.45 -4.11 -25.54
C GLN A 347 -12.85 -4.44 -24.99
N GLN A 348 -12.92 -5.20 -23.88
CA GLN A 348 -14.20 -5.53 -23.25
C GLN A 348 -14.85 -4.31 -22.58
N THR A 349 -14.07 -3.50 -21.89
CA THR A 349 -14.59 -2.38 -21.07
C THR A 349 -14.72 -1.08 -21.86
N GLY A 350 -14.02 -0.93 -22.98
CA GLY A 350 -13.92 0.33 -23.74
C GLY A 350 -13.09 1.42 -23.04
N LEU A 351 -12.34 1.08 -21.98
CA LEU A 351 -11.64 2.03 -21.11
C LEU A 351 -10.11 2.02 -21.31
N ALA A 352 -9.64 1.97 -22.56
CA ALA A 352 -8.21 1.87 -22.90
C ALA A 352 -7.33 2.85 -22.12
N ASP A 353 -7.62 4.15 -22.21
CA ASP A 353 -6.81 5.22 -21.59
C ASP A 353 -6.75 5.15 -20.05
N GLN A 354 -7.68 4.44 -19.42
CA GLN A 354 -7.76 4.30 -17.96
C GLN A 354 -7.31 2.92 -17.48
N THR A 355 -7.06 1.98 -18.40
CA THR A 355 -6.74 0.60 -18.06
C THR A 355 -5.27 0.49 -17.67
N ALA A 356 -5.01 -0.15 -16.53
CA ALA A 356 -3.67 -0.54 -16.11
C ALA A 356 -3.64 -2.04 -15.77
N THR A 357 -2.55 -2.70 -16.14
CA THR A 357 -2.31 -4.10 -15.80
C THR A 357 -0.92 -4.28 -15.21
N LEU A 358 -0.88 -4.87 -14.02
CA LEU A 358 0.35 -5.29 -13.36
C LEU A 358 0.46 -6.81 -13.38
N GLY A 359 1.50 -7.31 -14.03
CA GLY A 359 1.92 -8.71 -13.97
C GLY A 359 3.07 -8.90 -12.98
N VAL A 360 2.96 -9.94 -12.17
CA VAL A 360 4.01 -10.46 -11.28
C VAL A 360 4.22 -11.94 -11.60
N LEU A 361 5.42 -12.31 -12.04
CA LEU A 361 5.80 -13.69 -12.28
C LEU A 361 6.81 -14.16 -11.22
N LEU A 362 6.48 -15.24 -10.53
CA LEU A 362 7.39 -15.92 -9.60
C LEU A 362 8.00 -17.14 -10.26
N THR A 363 9.31 -17.27 -10.15
CA THR A 363 10.03 -18.41 -10.72
C THR A 363 10.89 -19.08 -9.66
N PRO A 364 10.66 -20.37 -9.33
CA PRO A 364 11.43 -21.05 -8.29
C PRO A 364 12.93 -21.03 -8.60
N ARG A 365 13.74 -20.73 -7.57
CA ARG A 365 15.19 -20.91 -7.65
C ARG A 365 15.59 -22.29 -7.13
N THR A 366 16.65 -22.84 -7.71
CA THR A 366 17.23 -24.13 -7.31
C THR A 366 18.54 -23.98 -6.52
N ASP A 367 19.09 -22.78 -6.45
CA ASP A 367 20.38 -22.49 -5.80
C ASP A 367 20.29 -22.31 -4.28
N GLY A 368 19.08 -22.26 -3.72
CA GLY A 368 18.83 -22.17 -2.29
C GLY A 368 19.04 -20.78 -1.67
N THR A 369 19.40 -19.76 -2.45
CA THR A 369 19.67 -18.41 -1.93
C THR A 369 18.38 -17.64 -1.63
N ARG A 370 17.34 -17.86 -2.43
CA ARG A 370 15.98 -17.31 -2.27
C ARG A 370 14.96 -18.33 -2.74
N PRO A 371 13.68 -18.24 -2.32
CA PRO A 371 12.67 -19.21 -2.72
C PRO A 371 12.25 -19.06 -4.20
N TRP A 372 12.34 -17.85 -4.77
CA TRP A 372 12.03 -17.56 -6.17
C TRP A 372 12.74 -16.28 -6.65
N ASP A 373 12.71 -16.06 -7.97
CA ASP A 373 12.93 -14.78 -8.64
C ASP A 373 11.59 -14.13 -8.98
N THR A 374 11.52 -12.81 -8.88
CA THR A 374 10.33 -12.01 -9.19
C THR A 374 10.57 -11.24 -10.49
N THR A 375 9.72 -11.44 -11.50
CA THR A 375 9.70 -10.63 -12.74
C THR A 375 8.43 -9.81 -12.78
N LEU A 376 8.54 -8.54 -13.14
CA LEU A 376 7.41 -7.61 -13.21
C LEU A 376 7.20 -7.13 -14.63
N LEU A 377 5.95 -6.83 -14.95
CA LEU A 377 5.58 -6.08 -16.13
C LEU A 377 4.35 -5.22 -15.80
N ARG A 378 4.44 -3.92 -16.06
CA ARG A 378 3.28 -3.03 -16.01
C ARG A 378 3.02 -2.47 -17.40
N THR A 379 1.75 -2.42 -17.78
CA THR A 379 1.28 -1.80 -19.03
C THR A 379 0.03 -0.97 -18.70
N GLU A 380 -0.12 0.15 -19.38
CA GLU A 380 -1.24 1.07 -19.23
C GLU A 380 -1.63 1.67 -20.57
N GLY A 381 -2.86 2.17 -20.69
CA GLY A 381 -3.36 2.75 -21.91
C GLY A 381 -3.65 1.71 -23.01
N ASP A 382 -3.67 2.16 -24.26
CA ASP A 382 -3.65 1.23 -25.40
C ASP A 382 -2.22 0.73 -25.64
N ASN A 383 -2.02 -0.59 -25.52
CA ASN A 383 -0.74 -1.23 -25.81
C ASN A 383 -0.47 -1.45 -27.30
N GLN A 384 -1.37 -1.01 -28.19
CA GLN A 384 -1.22 -0.97 -29.65
C GLN A 384 -0.85 -2.32 -30.27
N LEU A 385 -1.32 -3.43 -29.67
CA LEU A 385 -1.11 -4.75 -30.26
C LEU A 385 -1.76 -4.81 -31.64
N THR A 386 -0.97 -5.23 -32.63
CA THR A 386 -1.47 -5.48 -33.98
C THR A 386 -2.41 -6.69 -34.00
N PRO A 387 -3.34 -6.78 -34.97
CA PRO A 387 -4.19 -7.95 -35.14
C PRO A 387 -3.40 -9.27 -35.26
N GLU A 388 -2.21 -9.22 -35.88
CA GLU A 388 -1.28 -10.33 -35.99
C GLU A 388 -0.73 -10.76 -34.64
N GLU A 389 -0.28 -9.83 -33.80
CA GLU A 389 0.20 -10.11 -32.44
C GLU A 389 -0.92 -10.66 -31.55
N VAL A 390 -2.12 -10.07 -31.59
CA VAL A 390 -3.28 -10.57 -30.86
C VAL A 390 -3.58 -12.02 -31.26
N LYS A 391 -3.56 -12.33 -32.56
CA LYS A 391 -3.77 -13.68 -33.07
C LYS A 391 -2.67 -14.64 -32.60
N GLN A 392 -1.41 -14.23 -32.66
CA GLN A 392 -0.26 -15.04 -32.22
C GLN A 392 -0.32 -15.33 -30.72
N TYR A 393 -0.54 -14.31 -29.89
CA TYR A 393 -0.62 -14.44 -28.44
C TYR A 393 -1.85 -15.26 -28.03
N SER A 394 -2.99 -15.05 -28.68
CA SER A 394 -4.19 -15.87 -28.46
C SER A 394 -3.94 -17.33 -28.80
N ALA A 395 -3.27 -17.60 -29.92
CA ALA A 395 -2.89 -18.95 -30.30
C ALA A 395 -1.88 -19.58 -29.33
N LEU A 396 -1.13 -18.80 -28.56
CA LEU A 396 -0.23 -19.33 -27.52
C LEU A 396 -1.00 -19.65 -26.22
N TRP A 397 -1.89 -18.75 -25.79
CA TRP A 397 -2.45 -18.76 -24.43
C TRP A 397 -3.88 -19.26 -24.30
N ASN A 398 -4.67 -19.27 -25.38
CA ASN A 398 -6.10 -19.63 -25.35
C ASN A 398 -6.39 -21.04 -25.92
N ARG A 399 -5.36 -21.86 -26.19
CA ARG A 399 -5.52 -23.19 -26.83
C ARG A 399 -6.43 -24.19 -26.08
N GLN A 400 -6.77 -23.96 -24.81
CA GLN A 400 -7.48 -24.94 -23.99
C GLN A 400 -9.01 -24.88 -24.00
N ARG A 401 -9.66 -24.09 -24.85
CA ARG A 401 -11.14 -24.09 -24.90
C ARG A 401 -11.77 -25.14 -25.81
N THR A 402 -11.01 -25.81 -26.68
CA THR A 402 -11.58 -26.71 -27.71
C THR A 402 -11.56 -28.20 -27.33
N ASP A 403 -10.69 -28.62 -26.41
CA ASP A 403 -10.50 -30.06 -26.12
C ASP A 403 -11.40 -30.59 -24.96
N ALA A 404 -12.20 -29.73 -24.33
CA ALA A 404 -13.11 -30.11 -23.23
C ALA A 404 -14.57 -30.29 -23.67
N ALA A 405 -14.90 -30.06 -24.95
CA ALA A 405 -16.24 -30.28 -25.52
C ALA A 405 -16.33 -31.59 -26.33
N GLY A 406 -15.33 -32.46 -26.22
CA GLY A 406 -15.18 -33.65 -27.08
C GLY A 406 -14.66 -34.90 -26.36
N THR A 407 -15.12 -35.15 -25.13
CA THR A 407 -15.04 -36.47 -24.47
C THR A 407 -16.25 -36.73 -23.62
#